data_AF-A0A3D1RNJ5-F1
#
_entry.id   AF-A0A3D1RNJ5-F1
#
_cell.length_a   1.000
_cell.length_b   1.000
_cell.length_c   1.000
_cell.angle_alpha   90.00
_cell.angle_beta   90.00
_cell.angle_gamma   90.00
#
_symmetry.space_group_name_H-M   'P 1'
#
loop_
_entity.id
_entity.type
_entity.pdbx_description
1 polymer ?
#
loop_
_entity_poly.entity_id
_entity_poly.type
_entity_poly.pdbx_seq_one_letter_code
_entity_poly.pdbx_strand_id
1 'polypeptide(L)'
;MWKEEYKRNLFSAKTIIIIMILILVGCMSFFYTYEEKAYFISLQQDIPEDVNPERLAKNIENQNGIKFDLYFLLQSDFFEIYIIIILLFCGIFLASSVHSFLDSGQINCVVSRTSYKKFINSILISQSLYIVTIISISLVAILTIRIYCRRNR
;
A
#
# COMPACT_ATOMS: atom_id res chain seq x y z
N MET A 1 -0.87 -24.01 -13.25
CA MET A 1 -1.98 -23.76 -12.30
C MET A 1 -1.78 -22.44 -11.56
N TRP A 2 -0.78 -22.30 -10.67
CA TRP A 2 -0.55 -21.05 -9.92
C TRP A 2 -0.43 -19.77 -10.77
N LYS A 3 0.19 -19.85 -11.96
CA LYS A 3 0.37 -18.71 -12.89
C LYS A 3 -0.96 -18.15 -13.41
N GLU A 4 -1.90 -19.03 -13.76
CA GLU A 4 -3.21 -18.64 -14.29
C GLU A 4 -4.09 -18.04 -13.19
N GLU A 5 -4.03 -18.62 -11.99
CA GLU A 5 -4.74 -18.07 -10.83
C GLU A 5 -4.20 -16.69 -10.43
N TYR A 6 -2.88 -16.53 -10.46
CA TYR A 6 -2.22 -15.26 -10.21
C TYR A 6 -2.66 -14.19 -11.23
N LYS A 7 -2.63 -14.51 -12.53
CA LYS A 7 -3.02 -13.59 -13.60
C LYS A 7 -4.50 -13.20 -13.51
N ARG A 8 -5.38 -14.17 -13.26
CA ARG A 8 -6.82 -13.95 -13.07
C ARG A 8 -7.09 -13.00 -11.90
N ASN A 9 -6.38 -13.17 -10.78
CA ASN A 9 -6.53 -12.30 -9.63
C ASN A 9 -5.96 -10.89 -9.90
N LEU A 10 -4.80 -10.79 -10.54
CA LEU A 10 -4.15 -9.51 -10.83
C LEU A 10 -4.98 -8.59 -11.74
N PHE A 11 -5.59 -9.15 -12.79
CA PHE A 11 -6.39 -8.38 -13.75
C PHE A 11 -7.88 -8.28 -13.38
N SER A 12 -8.26 -8.65 -12.16
CA SER A 12 -9.63 -8.47 -11.70
C SER A 12 -9.94 -6.99 -11.46
N ALA A 13 -11.15 -6.54 -11.82
CA ALA A 13 -11.62 -5.19 -11.52
C ALA A 13 -11.50 -4.83 -10.03
N LYS A 14 -11.71 -5.82 -9.15
CA LYS A 14 -11.55 -5.68 -7.69
C LYS A 14 -10.11 -5.28 -7.30
N THR A 15 -9.11 -5.86 -7.97
CA THR A 15 -7.69 -5.55 -7.76
C THR A 15 -7.35 -4.14 -8.23
N ILE A 16 -7.93 -3.69 -9.34
CA ILE A 16 -7.73 -2.32 -9.83
C ILE A 16 -8.32 -1.31 -8.83
N ILE A 17 -9.55 -1.57 -8.35
CA ILE A 17 -10.21 -0.71 -7.37
C ILE A 17 -9.38 -0.61 -6.09
N ILE A 18 -8.87 -1.72 -5.56
CA ILE A 18 -8.07 -1.67 -4.32
C ILE A 18 -6.77 -0.91 -4.53
N ILE A 19 -6.09 -1.09 -5.67
CA ILE A 19 -4.87 -0.34 -6.00
C ILE A 19 -5.17 1.16 -6.04
N MET A 20 -6.28 1.56 -6.65
CA MET A 20 -6.70 2.97 -6.68
C MET A 20 -6.95 3.54 -5.28
N ILE A 21 -7.60 2.78 -4.39
CA ILE A 21 -7.82 3.20 -3.00
C ILE A 21 -6.50 3.35 -2.25
N LEU A 22 -5.58 2.39 -2.42
CA LEU A 22 -4.26 2.42 -1.78
C LEU A 22 -3.42 3.62 -2.24
N ILE A 23 -3.48 3.94 -3.54
CA ILE A 23 -2.83 5.14 -4.09
C ILE A 23 -3.43 6.41 -3.49
N LEU A 24 -4.77 6.47 -3.34
CA LEU A 24 -5.45 7.63 -2.77
C LEU A 24 -5.01 7.89 -1.32
N VAL A 25 -4.89 6.85 -0.50
CA VAL A 25 -4.37 6.97 0.88
C VAL A 25 -2.93 7.51 0.88
N GLY A 26 -2.08 7.01 -0.03
CA GLY A 26 -0.72 7.53 -0.19
C GLY A 26 -0.67 9.01 -0.60
N CYS A 27 -1.54 9.42 -1.53
CA CYS A 27 -1.67 10.82 -1.93
C CYS A 27 -2.12 11.72 -0.78
N MET A 28 -3.12 11.30 0.02
CA MET A 28 -3.60 12.07 1.17
C MET A 28 -2.49 12.30 2.19
N SER A 29 -1.67 11.27 2.46
CA SER A 29 -0.53 11.42 3.36
C SER A 29 0.50 12.43 2.86
N PHE A 30 0.75 12.45 1.54
CA PHE A 30 1.62 13.45 0.93
C PHE A 30 1.06 14.87 1.05
N PHE A 31 -0.24 15.06 0.81
CA PHE A 31 -0.89 16.37 0.96
C PHE A 31 -0.82 16.88 2.40
N TYR A 32 -1.18 16.05 3.37
CA TYR A 32 -1.15 16.42 4.78
C TYR A 32 0.23 16.92 5.21
N THR A 33 1.28 16.20 4.83
CA THR A 33 2.64 16.55 5.23
C THR A 33 3.18 17.78 4.47
N TYR A 34 2.68 18.01 3.26
CA TYR A 34 2.99 19.24 2.53
C TYR A 34 2.35 20.46 3.21
N GLU A 35 1.09 20.37 3.65
CA GLU A 35 0.43 21.43 4.40
C GLU A 35 1.16 21.69 5.72
N GLU A 36 1.60 20.65 6.41
CA GLU A 36 2.38 20.76 7.64
C GLU A 36 3.72 21.50 7.40
N LYS A 37 4.42 21.20 6.30
CA LYS A 37 5.61 21.94 5.87
C LYS A 37 5.32 23.42 5.59
N ALA A 38 4.26 23.69 4.83
CA ALA A 38 3.87 25.06 4.50
C ALA A 38 3.52 25.86 5.78
N TYR A 39 2.84 25.22 6.73
CA TYR A 39 2.54 25.80 8.04
C TYR A 39 3.81 26.16 8.81
N PHE A 40 4.78 25.25 8.93
CA PHE A 40 6.05 25.54 9.62
C PHE A 40 6.86 26.66 8.95
N ILE A 41 6.84 26.74 7.61
CA ILE A 41 7.48 27.84 6.88
C ILE A 41 6.77 29.17 7.17
N SER A 42 5.44 29.18 7.21
CA SER A 42 4.68 30.39 7.56
C SER A 42 4.94 30.86 8.99
N LEU A 43 5.09 29.93 9.93
CA LEU A 43 5.46 30.22 11.32
C LEU A 43 6.87 30.81 11.46
N GLN A 44 7.75 30.55 10.50
CA GLN A 44 9.10 31.12 10.48
C GLN A 44 9.12 32.58 10.00
N GLN A 45 8.13 32.99 9.19
CA GLN A 45 8.02 34.36 8.69
C GLN A 45 7.49 35.32 9.75
N ASP A 46 6.69 34.84 10.70
CA ASP A 46 6.14 35.62 11.80
C ASP A 46 6.25 34.79 13.10
N ILE A 47 7.44 34.78 13.70
CA ILE A 47 7.78 33.91 14.83
C ILE A 47 7.09 34.42 16.09
N PRO A 48 6.14 33.67 16.68
CA PRO A 48 5.55 34.04 17.96
C PRO A 48 6.61 34.00 19.07
N GLU A 49 6.52 34.88 20.07
CA GLU A 49 7.50 34.99 21.17
C GLU A 49 7.72 33.66 21.93
N ASP A 50 6.73 32.76 21.90
CA ASP A 50 6.76 31.46 22.60
C ASP A 50 7.42 30.33 21.80
N VAL A 51 7.80 30.55 20.54
CA VAL A 51 8.33 29.50 19.66
C VAL A 51 9.86 29.52 19.66
N ASN A 52 10.48 28.38 19.98
CA ASN A 52 11.94 28.25 19.90
C ASN A 52 12.40 28.21 18.42
N PRO A 53 13.13 29.24 17.95
CA PRO A 53 13.50 29.38 16.54
C PRO A 53 14.53 28.32 16.09
N GLU A 54 15.40 27.84 16.98
CA GLU A 54 16.37 26.78 16.67
C GLU A 54 15.68 25.44 16.41
N ARG A 55 14.65 25.11 17.20
CA ARG A 55 13.84 23.90 16.97
C ARG A 55 13.01 24.00 15.69
N LEU A 56 12.48 25.18 15.39
CA LEU A 56 11.73 25.43 14.16
C LEU A 56 12.61 25.24 12.91
N ALA A 57 13.79 25.85 12.89
CA ALA A 57 14.76 25.70 11.79
C ALA A 57 15.17 24.23 11.60
N LYS A 58 15.40 23.51 12.70
CA LYS A 58 15.76 22.08 12.67
C LYS A 58 14.61 21.20 12.14
N ASN A 59 13.35 21.57 12.39
CA ASN A 59 12.19 20.86 11.83
C ASN A 59 12.05 21.09 10.33
N ILE A 60 12.30 22.31 9.85
CA ILE A 60 12.28 22.65 8.42
C ILE A 60 13.41 21.95 7.67
N GLU A 61 14.63 21.93 8.22
CA GLU A 61 15.77 21.18 7.66
C GLU A 61 15.56 19.66 7.71
N ASN A 62 14.86 19.15 8.74
CA ASN A 62 14.53 17.73 8.84
C ASN A 62 13.49 17.26 7.82
N GLN A 63 12.70 18.16 7.23
CA GLN A 63 11.75 17.85 6.17
C GLN A 63 12.43 17.71 4.79
N ASN A 64 13.45 16.85 4.75
CA ASN A 64 14.10 16.37 3.54
C ASN A 64 13.27 15.28 2.87
N GLY A 65 13.28 15.26 1.53
CA GLY A 65 12.43 14.35 0.78
C GLY A 65 12.65 12.85 1.09
N ILE A 66 13.86 12.44 1.43
CA ILE A 66 14.15 11.05 1.79
C ILE A 66 13.65 10.72 3.21
N LYS A 67 13.79 11.66 4.15
CA LYS A 67 13.25 11.51 5.51
C LYS A 67 11.72 11.40 5.48
N PHE A 68 11.05 12.12 4.58
CA PHE A 68 9.62 11.99 4.37
C PHE A 68 9.19 10.58 3.96
N ASP A 69 9.87 9.94 2.99
CA ASP A 69 9.52 8.58 2.57
C ASP A 69 9.70 7.58 3.72
N LEU A 70 10.76 7.79 4.52
CA LEU A 70 10.99 7.00 5.72
C LEU A 70 9.92 7.25 6.78
N TYR A 71 9.49 8.49 7.01
CA TYR A 71 8.40 8.81 7.93
C TYR A 71 7.07 8.21 7.48
N PHE A 72 6.77 8.27 6.17
CA PHE A 72 5.60 7.63 5.59
C PHE A 72 5.63 6.11 5.84
N LEU A 73 6.75 5.45 5.59
CA LEU A 73 6.87 3.99 5.73
C LEU A 73 6.98 3.50 7.19
N LEU A 74 7.55 4.30 8.09
CA LEU A 74 7.92 3.84 9.44
C LEU A 74 7.04 4.39 10.57
N GLN A 75 6.33 5.50 10.35
CA GLN A 75 5.71 6.24 11.46
C GLN A 75 4.33 6.84 11.15
N SER A 76 3.88 6.82 9.90
CA SER A 76 2.65 7.48 9.49
C SER A 76 1.40 6.66 9.82
N ASP A 77 0.42 7.27 10.49
CA ASP A 77 -0.93 6.70 10.69
C ASP A 77 -1.57 6.26 9.36
N PHE A 78 -1.22 6.93 8.26
CA PHE A 78 -1.69 6.56 6.91
C PHE A 78 -1.11 5.22 6.43
N PHE A 79 0.09 4.84 6.87
CA PHE A 79 0.68 3.54 6.56
C PHE A 79 0.01 2.41 7.35
N GLU A 80 -0.43 2.69 8.59
CA GLU A 80 -1.24 1.74 9.36
C GLU A 80 -2.59 1.50 8.67
N ILE A 81 -3.27 2.57 8.25
CA ILE A 81 -4.52 2.48 7.46
C ILE A 81 -4.27 1.69 6.16
N TYR A 82 -3.17 1.95 5.47
CA TYR A 82 -2.76 1.21 4.27
C TYR A 82 -2.61 -0.29 4.54
N ILE A 83 -1.94 -0.68 5.64
CA ILE A 83 -1.79 -2.09 6.04
C ILE A 83 -3.16 -2.72 6.37
N ILE A 84 -4.02 -2.02 7.11
CA ILE A 84 -5.35 -2.52 7.47
C ILE A 84 -6.18 -2.81 6.22
N ILE A 85 -6.18 -1.90 5.24
CA ILE A 85 -6.88 -2.08 3.96
C ILE A 85 -6.35 -3.31 3.23
N ILE A 86 -5.03 -3.51 3.19
CA ILE A 86 -4.42 -4.67 2.56
C ILE A 86 -4.81 -5.96 3.27
N LEU A 87 -4.76 -6.01 4.60
CA LEU A 87 -5.13 -7.20 5.37
C LEU A 87 -6.61 -7.55 5.18
N LEU A 88 -7.49 -6.56 5.19
CA LEU A 88 -8.92 -6.74 5.02
C LEU A 88 -9.25 -7.22 3.59
N PHE A 89 -8.62 -6.63 2.58
CA PHE A 89 -8.75 -7.06 1.20
C PHE A 89 -8.21 -8.47 0.97
N CYS A 90 -7.00 -8.77 1.45
CA CYS A 90 -6.40 -10.10 1.32
C CYS A 90 -7.24 -11.15 2.04
N GLY A 91 -7.68 -10.87 3.27
CA GLY A 91 -8.53 -11.77 4.05
C GLY A 91 -9.83 -12.11 3.35
N ILE A 92 -10.58 -11.11 2.89
CA ILE A 92 -11.87 -11.33 2.22
C ILE A 92 -11.68 -12.01 0.86
N PHE A 93 -10.74 -11.55 0.05
CA PHE A 93 -10.63 -11.96 -1.34
C PHE A 93 -9.98 -13.33 -1.51
N LEU A 94 -8.92 -13.58 -0.75
CA LEU A 94 -8.22 -14.87 -0.80
C LEU A 94 -9.10 -15.96 -0.20
N ALA A 95 -9.77 -15.70 0.93
CA ALA A 95 -10.68 -16.67 1.55
C ALA A 95 -11.89 -16.96 0.65
N SER A 96 -12.48 -15.94 0.01
CA SER A 96 -13.62 -16.11 -0.90
C SER A 96 -13.29 -17.04 -2.07
N SER A 97 -12.09 -16.91 -2.65
CA SER A 97 -11.67 -17.79 -3.74
C SER A 97 -11.59 -19.25 -3.31
N VAL A 98 -10.97 -19.53 -2.16
CA VAL A 98 -10.85 -20.89 -1.61
C VAL A 98 -12.21 -21.47 -1.25
N HIS A 99 -13.12 -20.65 -0.70
CA HIS A 99 -14.47 -21.07 -0.35
C HIS A 99 -15.31 -21.43 -1.59
N SER A 100 -15.21 -20.64 -2.66
CA SER A 100 -15.88 -20.95 -3.93
C SER A 100 -15.40 -22.27 -4.57
N PHE A 101 -14.14 -22.63 -4.35
CA PHE A 101 -13.60 -23.93 -4.78
C PHE A 101 -14.12 -25.09 -3.91
N LEU A 102 -14.34 -24.87 -2.62
CA LEU A 102 -14.98 -25.83 -1.71
C LEU A 102 -16.42 -26.12 -2.13
N ASP A 103 -17.22 -25.07 -2.34
CA ASP A 103 -18.65 -25.20 -2.65
C ASP A 103 -18.91 -25.83 -4.02
N SER A 104 -18.03 -25.61 -4.99
CA SER A 104 -18.18 -26.15 -6.36
C SER A 104 -17.85 -27.64 -6.48
N GLY A 105 -17.36 -28.30 -5.43
CA GLY A 105 -16.97 -29.72 -5.46
C GLY A 105 -15.76 -30.03 -6.35
N GLN A 106 -15.19 -29.02 -7.03
CA GLN A 106 -14.05 -29.15 -7.92
C GLN A 106 -12.79 -29.58 -7.19
N ILE A 107 -12.69 -29.30 -5.89
CA ILE A 107 -11.59 -29.76 -5.04
C ILE A 107 -11.49 -31.29 -5.06
N ASN A 108 -12.59 -32.04 -5.01
CA ASN A 108 -12.52 -33.51 -5.08
C ASN A 108 -11.93 -34.01 -6.41
N CYS A 109 -12.24 -33.31 -7.51
CA CYS A 109 -11.72 -33.64 -8.83
C CYS A 109 -10.23 -33.26 -9.00
N VAL A 110 -9.81 -32.16 -8.37
CA VAL A 110 -8.41 -31.72 -8.38
C VAL A 110 -7.55 -32.55 -7.41
N VAL A 111 -8.09 -32.91 -6.25
CA VAL A 111 -7.40 -33.73 -5.23
C VAL A 111 -7.24 -35.20 -5.67
N SER A 112 -8.20 -35.71 -6.44
CA SER A 112 -8.07 -37.05 -7.05
C SER A 112 -7.06 -37.07 -8.21
N ARG A 113 -6.85 -35.95 -8.92
CA ARG A 113 -5.89 -35.84 -10.04
C ARG A 113 -4.52 -35.29 -9.66
N THR A 114 -4.42 -34.54 -8.57
CA THR A 114 -3.20 -33.95 -8.04
C THR A 114 -3.14 -34.19 -6.54
N SER A 115 -1.99 -34.60 -6.02
CA SER A 115 -1.82 -34.78 -4.57
C SER A 115 -2.21 -33.49 -3.84
N TYR A 116 -3.15 -33.57 -2.89
CA TYR A 116 -3.69 -32.43 -2.11
C TYR A 116 -2.61 -31.42 -1.67
N LYS A 117 -1.47 -31.92 -1.19
CA LYS A 117 -0.32 -31.11 -0.75
C LYS A 117 0.23 -30.20 -1.84
N LYS A 118 0.32 -30.68 -3.10
CA LYS A 118 0.81 -29.89 -4.24
C LYS A 118 -0.19 -28.79 -4.63
N PHE A 119 -1.49 -29.08 -4.54
CA PHE A 119 -2.56 -28.13 -4.82
C PHE A 119 -2.54 -26.94 -3.83
N ILE A 120 -2.53 -27.22 -2.53
CA ILE A 120 -2.48 -26.19 -1.49
C ILE A 120 -1.22 -25.34 -1.60
N ASN A 121 -0.05 -25.96 -1.82
CA ASN A 121 1.19 -25.22 -1.97
C ASN A 121 1.17 -24.29 -3.20
N SER A 122 0.57 -24.73 -4.31
CA SER A 122 0.40 -23.92 -5.51
C SER A 122 -0.50 -22.70 -5.27
N ILE A 123 -1.57 -22.85 -4.49
CA ILE A 123 -2.46 -21.73 -4.12
C ILE A 123 -1.70 -20.74 -3.24
N LEU A 124 -1.05 -21.21 -2.17
CA LEU A 124 -0.31 -20.35 -1.24
C LEU A 124 0.76 -19.52 -1.95
N ILE A 125 1.52 -20.13 -2.88
CA ILE A 125 2.52 -19.43 -3.69
C ILE A 125 1.87 -18.36 -4.57
N SER A 126 0.71 -18.66 -5.18
CA SER A 126 -0.02 -17.70 -6.02
C SER A 126 -0.49 -16.50 -5.19
N GLN A 127 -1.05 -16.77 -4.00
CA GLN A 127 -1.54 -15.75 -3.09
C GLN A 127 -0.41 -14.88 -2.54
N SER A 128 0.72 -15.47 -2.13
CA SER A 128 1.87 -14.71 -1.65
C SER A 128 2.45 -13.79 -2.73
N LEU A 129 2.59 -14.29 -3.96
CA LEU A 129 3.09 -13.49 -5.09
C LEU A 129 2.13 -12.34 -5.45
N TYR A 130 0.83 -12.60 -5.39
CA TYR A 130 -0.20 -11.60 -5.62
C TYR A 130 -0.14 -10.45 -4.60
N ILE A 131 -0.03 -10.77 -3.30
CA ILE A 131 0.10 -9.76 -2.23
C ILE A 131 1.34 -8.89 -2.46
N VAL A 132 2.49 -9.53 -2.70
CA VAL A 132 3.76 -8.83 -2.94
C VAL A 132 3.66 -7.91 -4.16
N THR A 133 2.95 -8.34 -5.20
CA THR A 133 2.78 -7.54 -6.42
C THR A 133 1.89 -6.33 -6.18
N ILE A 134 0.79 -6.45 -5.45
CA ILE A 134 -0.07 -5.29 -5.10
C ILE A 134 0.72 -4.26 -4.29
N ILE A 135 1.45 -4.71 -3.27
CA ILE A 135 2.27 -3.83 -2.43
C ILE A 135 3.31 -3.13 -3.29
N SER A 136 4.02 -3.87 -4.15
CA SER A 136 5.06 -3.31 -5.02
C SER A 136 4.49 -2.28 -6.00
N ILE A 137 3.38 -2.58 -6.68
CA ILE A 137 2.75 -1.67 -7.65
C ILE A 137 2.27 -0.40 -6.95
N SER A 138 1.59 -0.52 -5.81
CA SER A 138 1.06 0.64 -5.09
C SER A 138 2.17 1.53 -4.52
N LEU A 139 3.24 0.96 -3.96
CA LEU A 139 4.40 1.73 -3.51
C LEU A 139 5.10 2.45 -4.66
N VAL A 140 5.34 1.78 -5.79
CA VAL A 140 5.95 2.40 -6.98
C VAL A 140 5.07 3.54 -7.50
N ALA A 141 3.75 3.36 -7.53
CA ALA A 141 2.81 4.40 -7.97
C ALA A 141 2.86 5.63 -7.06
N ILE A 142 2.83 5.44 -5.74
CA ILE A 142 2.92 6.54 -4.76
C ILE A 142 4.23 7.31 -4.91
N LEU A 143 5.37 6.60 -5.02
CA LEU A 143 6.68 7.22 -5.23
C LEU A 143 6.75 7.98 -6.57
N THR A 144 6.14 7.45 -7.63
CA THR A 144 6.15 8.09 -8.96
C THR A 144 5.32 9.37 -8.96
N ILE A 145 4.10 9.33 -8.40
CA ILE A 145 3.23 10.52 -8.23
C ILE A 145 3.97 11.60 -7.46
N ARG A 146 4.69 11.21 -6.40
CA ARG A 146 5.49 12.13 -5.61
C ARG A 146 6.60 12.80 -6.43
N ILE A 147 7.42 12.02 -7.14
CA ILE A 147 8.50 12.56 -7.98
C ILE A 147 7.93 13.54 -9.00
N TYR A 148 6.80 13.21 -9.59
CA TYR A 148 6.09 14.09 -10.53
C TYR A 148 5.65 15.39 -9.86
N CYS A 149 4.97 15.32 -8.71
CA CYS A 149 4.54 16.51 -7.95
C CYS A 149 5.72 17.38 -7.48
N ARG A 150 6.88 16.77 -7.16
CA ARG A 150 8.10 17.52 -6.79
C ARG A 150 8.75 18.22 -7.98
N ARG A 151 8.68 17.65 -9.18
CA ARG A 151 9.33 18.20 -10.38
C ARG A 151 8.55 19.36 -11.00
N ASN A 152 7.23 19.40 -10.80
CA ASN A 152 6.36 20.47 -11.29
C ASN A 152 6.19 21.65 -10.31
N ARG A 153 6.97 21.69 -9.23
CA ARG A 153 7.03 22.79 -8.25
C ARG A 153 8.47 23.25 -8.08
#